data_AF-A0A8S3T3R3-F1
#
_entry.id   AF-A0A8S3T3R3-F1
#
_cell.length_a   1.000
_cell.length_b   1.000
_cell.length_c   1.000
_cell.angle_alpha   90.00
_cell.angle_beta   90.00
_cell.angle_gamma   90.00
#
_symmetry.space_group_name_H-M   'P 1'
#
loop_
_entity.id
_entity.type
_entity.pdbx_description
1 polymer ?
#
loop_
_entity_poly.entity_id
_entity_poly.type
_entity_poly.pdbx_seq_one_letter_code
_entity_poly.pdbx_strand_id
1 'polypeptide(L)'
;MFTKGYTPYSKGRKRSKKDNSSRNPSWFQAGTKVKSEGLTSKQMPDSAGACTSYVRQTLQSPDCKEATGHICTLRPQATADLEREESKILHSGMRYIDSQLTISLINTNINKHQVDSPSCPKFISDYHEQKKWGTCWQYTLKCINCGFIGDRMKMYKEIANGKPGPNPGQPNVALASALQDCPIGNTTVQQLLAGMDTPPPCRSSMQRTSSKVAAEMVKLNKTDMAQKLELVKEENRRRGVPENEINITVDARYNSNTIVSKKKPGQNATQVFALGIETITDRKFIVAAVVQNKMCWKGAWLRGKGFPIECPGHEECTANLYRAAALSEYELGKEM
;
A
#
# COMPACT_ATOMS: atom_id res chain seq x y z
N MET A 1 -11.47 -46.93 -13.92
CA MET A 1 -12.71 -46.16 -14.19
C MET A 1 -13.16 -45.51 -12.89
N PHE A 2 -13.66 -44.27 -12.91
CA PHE A 2 -14.21 -43.61 -11.71
C PHE A 2 -15.66 -43.18 -11.94
N THR A 3 -16.55 -43.68 -11.09
CA THR A 3 -17.97 -43.32 -11.08
C THR A 3 -18.20 -42.09 -10.19
N LYS A 4 -19.00 -41.12 -10.66
CA LYS A 4 -19.34 -39.93 -9.87
C LYS A 4 -20.46 -40.25 -8.88
N GLY A 5 -20.16 -40.14 -7.58
CA GLY A 5 -21.19 -40.08 -6.55
C GLY A 5 -22.05 -38.82 -6.70
N TYR A 6 -23.37 -38.97 -6.64
CA TYR A 6 -24.34 -37.87 -6.80
C TYR A 6 -24.74 -37.33 -5.42
N THR A 7 -24.44 -36.07 -5.11
CA THR A 7 -24.95 -35.39 -3.91
C THR A 7 -26.11 -34.46 -4.28
N PRO A 8 -27.29 -34.58 -3.65
CA PRO A 8 -28.48 -33.81 -4.03
C PRO A 8 -28.41 -32.37 -3.51
N TYR A 9 -28.23 -31.41 -4.43
CA TYR A 9 -28.18 -29.98 -4.08
C TYR A 9 -29.58 -29.45 -3.74
N SER A 10 -29.80 -29.08 -2.47
CA SER A 10 -31.08 -28.54 -2.01
C SER A 10 -31.32 -27.12 -2.53
N LYS A 11 -32.41 -26.93 -3.30
CA LYS A 11 -32.73 -25.64 -3.94
C LYS A 11 -33.32 -24.65 -2.94
N GLY A 12 -32.49 -23.72 -2.44
CA GLY A 12 -32.94 -22.59 -1.64
C GLY A 12 -34.03 -21.76 -2.35
N ARG A 13 -35.09 -21.37 -1.62
CA ARG A 13 -36.21 -20.59 -2.16
C ARG A 13 -35.75 -19.24 -2.72
N LYS A 14 -36.18 -18.91 -3.93
CA LYS A 14 -36.06 -17.54 -4.49
C LYS A 14 -36.92 -16.58 -3.65
N ARG A 15 -36.35 -15.48 -3.15
CA ARG A 15 -37.13 -14.31 -2.70
C ARG A 15 -37.79 -13.64 -3.91
N SER A 16 -39.02 -13.17 -3.75
CA SER A 16 -39.83 -12.56 -4.81
C SER A 16 -39.39 -11.12 -5.12
N LYS A 17 -39.50 -10.70 -6.39
CA LYS A 17 -39.36 -9.30 -6.79
C LYS A 17 -40.66 -8.53 -6.59
N LYS A 18 -40.80 -7.96 -5.39
CA LYS A 18 -41.57 -6.74 -5.07
C LYS A 18 -40.72 -6.03 -3.99
N ASP A 19 -40.58 -4.71 -3.97
CA ASP A 19 -41.30 -3.67 -4.70
C ASP A 19 -40.42 -2.84 -5.64
N ASN A 20 -41.03 -2.24 -6.67
CA ASN A 20 -40.41 -1.22 -7.51
C ASN A 20 -41.53 -0.36 -8.12
N SER A 21 -41.88 0.74 -7.47
CA SER A 21 -42.95 1.65 -7.92
C SER A 21 -42.40 3.05 -8.18
N SER A 22 -42.90 3.69 -9.24
CA SER A 22 -42.36 4.93 -9.79
C SER A 22 -43.19 6.15 -9.41
N ARG A 23 -42.52 7.27 -9.10
CA ARG A 23 -43.02 8.67 -9.13
C ARG A 23 -41.80 9.59 -9.28
N ASN A 24 -41.29 9.83 -10.48
CA ASN A 24 -41.75 10.73 -11.57
C ASN A 24 -41.14 12.15 -11.42
N PRO A 25 -40.36 12.66 -12.39
CA PRO A 25 -39.65 13.93 -12.28
C PRO A 25 -40.47 15.15 -12.73
N SER A 26 -40.17 16.32 -12.16
CA SER A 26 -40.61 17.62 -12.64
C SER A 26 -39.42 18.45 -13.18
N TRP A 27 -39.69 19.67 -13.65
CA TRP A 27 -38.71 20.67 -14.12
C TRP A 27 -38.16 20.49 -15.55
N PHE A 28 -39.07 20.52 -16.53
CA PHE A 28 -38.84 21.26 -17.77
C PHE A 28 -40.10 22.06 -18.15
N GLN A 29 -39.92 23.33 -18.48
CA GLN A 29 -40.84 24.15 -19.27
C GLN A 29 -40.04 24.76 -20.43
N ALA A 30 -40.71 25.12 -21.53
CA ALA A 30 -40.05 25.55 -22.77
C ALA A 30 -40.74 26.78 -23.40
N GLY A 31 -39.92 27.66 -23.97
CA GLY A 31 -40.33 28.92 -24.62
C GLY A 31 -39.74 30.17 -23.92
N THR A 32 -39.28 31.22 -24.61
CA THR A 32 -39.15 31.38 -26.08
C THR A 32 -38.16 32.51 -26.48
N LYS A 33 -37.35 32.29 -27.54
CA LYS A 33 -36.72 33.24 -28.50
C LYS A 33 -35.74 34.39 -28.08
N VAL A 34 -34.53 34.36 -28.68
CA VAL A 34 -33.76 35.50 -29.29
C VAL A 34 -33.06 36.49 -28.31
N LYS A 35 -31.93 37.18 -28.59
CA LYS A 35 -31.15 37.43 -29.84
C LYS A 35 -29.79 36.68 -29.97
N SER A 36 -28.66 37.37 -30.13
CA SER A 36 -27.40 36.85 -30.71
C SER A 36 -26.16 37.76 -30.47
N GLU A 37 -24.97 37.24 -30.85
CA GLU A 37 -23.61 37.83 -30.84
C GLU A 37 -22.89 37.87 -29.47
N GLY A 38 -21.57 37.60 -29.37
CA GLY A 38 -20.60 37.22 -30.41
C GLY A 38 -19.23 36.76 -29.85
N LEU A 39 -18.21 36.73 -30.74
CA LEU A 39 -16.81 36.30 -30.56
C LEU A 39 -16.53 34.81 -30.22
N THR A 40 -15.86 34.14 -31.16
CA THR A 40 -15.27 32.81 -31.02
C THR A 40 -13.87 32.84 -30.40
N SER A 41 -13.54 31.86 -29.56
CA SER A 41 -12.16 31.39 -29.39
C SER A 41 -12.09 29.90 -29.74
N LYS A 42 -11.03 29.47 -30.45
CA LYS A 42 -10.88 28.09 -30.93
C LYS A 42 -10.25 27.22 -29.85
N GLN A 43 -10.93 26.14 -29.45
CA GLN A 43 -10.30 24.99 -28.79
C GLN A 43 -10.64 23.71 -29.56
N MET A 44 -9.66 22.81 -29.62
CA MET A 44 -9.78 21.52 -30.32
C MET A 44 -10.45 20.47 -29.41
N PRO A 45 -11.23 19.54 -29.95
CA PRO A 45 -11.84 18.48 -29.16
C PRO A 45 -10.85 17.36 -28.85
N ASP A 46 -10.38 17.25 -27.60
CA ASP A 46 -9.55 16.12 -27.13
C ASP A 46 -10.36 14.82 -27.04
N SER A 47 -10.47 14.11 -28.16
CA SER A 47 -11.21 12.85 -28.29
C SER A 47 -10.38 11.64 -27.85
N ALA A 48 -10.33 11.33 -26.55
CA ALA A 48 -9.67 10.13 -26.01
C ALA A 48 -10.38 9.52 -24.78
N GLY A 49 -11.63 9.07 -24.94
CA GLY A 49 -12.43 8.46 -23.87
C GLY A 49 -11.94 7.09 -23.41
N ALA A 50 -10.99 7.04 -22.46
CA ALA A 50 -10.50 5.82 -21.82
C ALA A 50 -10.91 5.74 -20.33
N CYS A 51 -12.22 5.68 -20.06
CA CYS A 51 -12.77 5.64 -18.70
C CYS A 51 -12.41 4.34 -17.97
N THR A 52 -11.26 4.33 -17.30
CA THR A 52 -10.94 3.32 -16.28
C THR A 52 -11.68 3.68 -15.01
N SER A 53 -12.62 2.82 -14.60
CA SER A 53 -13.41 3.00 -13.38
C SER A 53 -12.58 2.70 -12.14
N TYR A 54 -11.55 3.51 -11.89
CA TYR A 54 -11.09 3.74 -10.53
C TYR A 54 -12.25 4.34 -9.76
N VAL A 55 -12.91 3.52 -8.93
CA VAL A 55 -13.73 4.05 -7.86
C VAL A 55 -12.79 4.88 -6.98
N ARG A 56 -12.86 6.20 -7.16
CA ARG A 56 -12.18 7.17 -6.31
C ARG A 56 -12.81 7.00 -4.93
N GLN A 57 -12.20 6.17 -4.08
CA GLN A 57 -12.61 5.96 -2.71
C GLN A 57 -12.40 7.26 -1.92
N THR A 58 -13.33 8.18 -2.10
CA THR A 58 -13.56 9.33 -1.24
C THR A 58 -14.07 8.81 0.09
N LEU A 59 -13.14 8.35 0.92
CA LEU A 59 -13.36 8.12 2.34
C LEU A 59 -13.81 9.44 2.94
N GLN A 60 -15.13 9.59 3.11
CA GLN A 60 -15.74 10.57 3.99
C GLN A 60 -15.62 10.02 5.40
N SER A 61 -14.51 10.30 6.07
CA SER A 61 -14.53 10.32 7.52
C SER A 61 -15.22 11.62 7.95
N PRO A 62 -16.16 11.60 8.92
CA PRO A 62 -16.42 12.81 9.68
C PRO A 62 -15.11 13.24 10.36
N ASP A 63 -14.83 14.53 10.39
CA ASP A 63 -13.77 15.06 11.25
C ASP A 63 -14.21 15.05 12.73
N CYS A 64 -13.33 15.47 13.63
CA CYS A 64 -13.61 15.57 15.06
C CYS A 64 -14.65 16.66 15.43
N LYS A 65 -15.33 17.26 14.45
CA LYS A 65 -16.38 18.28 14.55
C LYS A 65 -17.59 17.93 13.67
N GLU A 66 -17.74 16.65 13.30
CA GLU A 66 -18.82 16.09 12.48
C GLU A 66 -18.88 16.60 11.02
N ALA A 67 -17.93 17.43 10.58
CA ALA A 67 -17.87 17.90 9.20
C ALA A 67 -17.36 16.79 8.26
N THR A 68 -18.16 16.43 7.26
CA THR A 68 -17.83 15.37 6.29
C THR A 68 -16.92 15.88 5.16
N GLY A 69 -15.73 16.34 5.54
CA GLY A 69 -14.69 16.76 4.61
C GLY A 69 -14.24 15.62 3.69
N HIS A 70 -13.92 15.95 2.43
CA HIS A 70 -13.14 15.03 1.60
C HIS A 70 -11.70 14.95 2.12
N ILE A 71 -11.17 13.75 2.40
CA ILE A 71 -9.72 13.54 2.54
C ILE A 71 -9.06 13.68 1.16
N CYS A 72 -8.98 14.92 0.69
CA CYS A 72 -8.13 15.29 -0.42
C CYS A 72 -6.70 15.34 0.08
N THR A 73 -5.86 14.42 -0.41
CA THR A 73 -4.43 14.69 -0.57
C THR A 73 -4.30 15.79 -1.64
N LEU A 74 -4.51 17.03 -1.21
CA LEU A 74 -4.47 18.22 -2.05
C LEU A 74 -3.10 18.25 -2.76
N ARG A 75 -3.13 18.26 -4.09
CA ARG A 75 -1.98 18.78 -4.82
C ARG A 75 -1.97 20.30 -4.61
N PRO A 76 -0.83 20.90 -4.30
CA PRO A 76 -0.69 22.35 -4.35
C PRO A 76 -1.13 22.87 -5.73
N GLN A 77 -1.72 24.07 -5.75
CA GLN A 77 -2.02 24.75 -7.00
C GLN A 77 -0.73 25.21 -7.67
N ALA A 78 -0.76 25.43 -9.00
CA ALA A 78 0.43 25.87 -9.75
C ALA A 78 0.97 27.24 -9.32
N THR A 79 0.19 27.99 -8.53
CA THR A 79 0.49 29.31 -7.96
C THR A 79 0.79 29.25 -6.45
N ALA A 80 0.87 28.05 -5.84
CA ALA A 80 1.14 27.91 -4.42
C ALA A 80 2.63 28.13 -4.10
N ASP A 81 2.89 29.02 -3.14
CA ASP A 81 4.21 29.27 -2.56
C ASP A 81 4.58 28.12 -1.61
N LEU A 82 5.13 27.05 -2.18
CA LEU A 82 5.40 25.80 -1.48
C LEU A 82 6.35 25.99 -0.29
N GLU A 83 7.39 26.80 -0.44
CA GLU A 83 8.42 27.02 0.58
C GLU A 83 7.81 27.73 1.80
N ARG A 84 6.93 28.70 1.57
CA ARG A 84 6.21 29.42 2.63
C ARG A 84 5.09 28.62 3.28
N GLU A 85 4.43 27.72 2.54
CA GLU A 85 3.45 26.79 3.11
C GLU A 85 4.12 25.69 3.94
N GLU A 86 5.18 25.04 3.42
CA GLU A 86 5.95 24.05 4.19
C GLU A 86 6.50 24.65 5.49
N SER A 87 7.08 25.86 5.43
CA SER A 87 7.59 26.58 6.61
C SER A 87 6.54 26.78 7.71
N LYS A 88 5.28 27.05 7.35
CA LYS A 88 4.18 27.21 8.31
C LYS A 88 3.67 25.86 8.84
N ILE A 89 3.52 24.87 7.96
CA ILE A 89 2.96 23.55 8.30
C ILE A 89 3.93 22.73 9.17
N LEU A 90 5.25 22.88 8.97
CA LEU A 90 6.29 22.18 9.75
C LEU A 90 6.11 22.29 11.27
N HIS A 91 5.59 23.42 11.75
CA HIS A 91 5.49 23.75 13.17
C HIS A 91 4.20 23.27 13.86
N SER A 92 3.23 22.71 13.12
CA SER A 92 1.91 22.31 13.67
C SER A 92 1.61 20.83 13.48
N GLY A 93 0.92 20.23 14.44
CA GLY A 93 0.34 18.88 14.35
C GLY A 93 1.16 17.76 14.96
N MET A 94 0.65 16.54 14.83
CA MET A 94 1.19 15.35 15.50
C MET A 94 2.45 14.81 14.82
N ARG A 95 3.32 14.18 15.61
CA ARG A 95 4.67 13.74 15.20
C ARG A 95 5.06 12.44 15.90
N TYR A 96 5.61 11.48 15.17
CA TYR A 96 6.22 10.29 15.78
C TYR A 96 7.69 10.56 16.12
N ILE A 97 7.97 10.60 17.42
CA ILE A 97 9.29 10.86 18.01
C ILE A 97 9.55 9.90 19.16
N ASP A 98 10.82 9.51 19.34
CA ASP A 98 11.25 8.75 20.50
C ASP A 98 11.35 9.68 21.72
N SER A 99 10.63 9.35 22.80
CA SER A 99 10.57 10.20 24.00
C SER A 99 11.92 10.32 24.71
N GLN A 100 12.75 9.27 24.67
CA GLN A 100 14.09 9.31 25.28
C GLN A 100 15.02 10.24 24.47
N LEU A 101 14.95 10.18 23.14
CA LEU A 101 15.71 11.10 22.28
C LEU A 101 15.22 12.55 22.39
N THR A 102 13.94 12.75 22.74
CA THR A 102 13.37 14.08 23.03
C THR A 102 13.88 14.65 24.34
N ILE A 103 14.00 13.84 25.40
CA ILE A 103 14.61 14.23 26.67
C ILE A 103 16.11 14.54 26.47
N SER A 104 16.83 13.69 25.74
CA SER A 104 18.23 13.92 25.39
C SER A 104 18.44 15.21 24.61
N LEU A 105 17.57 15.51 23.62
CA LEU A 105 17.61 16.75 22.86
C LEU A 105 17.55 17.98 23.79
N ILE A 106 16.58 18.01 24.70
CA ILE A 106 16.38 19.13 25.62
C ILE A 106 17.59 19.27 26.56
N ASN A 107 18.00 18.20 27.22
CA ASN A 107 19.10 18.23 28.20
C ASN A 107 20.45 18.61 27.55
N THR A 108 20.78 18.04 26.38
CA THR A 108 22.01 18.40 25.66
C THR A 108 21.99 19.86 25.17
N ASN A 109 20.83 20.40 24.77
CA ASN A 109 20.72 21.81 24.39
C ASN A 109 20.86 22.75 25.59
N ILE A 110 20.26 22.43 26.75
CA ILE A 110 20.42 23.20 28.00
C ILE A 110 21.91 23.25 28.41
N ASN A 111 22.58 22.09 28.42
CA ASN A 111 23.97 22.01 28.85
C ASN A 111 24.91 22.77 27.90
N LYS A 112 24.69 22.68 26.58
CA LYS A 112 25.48 23.44 25.59
C LYS A 112 25.22 24.94 25.70
N HIS A 113 23.96 25.36 25.81
CA HIS A 113 23.60 26.76 26.03
C HIS A 113 24.29 27.38 27.27
N GLN A 114 24.47 26.63 28.36
CA GLN A 114 25.20 27.10 29.54
C GLN A 114 26.70 27.36 29.28
N VAL A 115 27.31 26.62 28.36
CA VAL A 115 28.74 26.77 27.99
C VAL A 115 28.91 27.82 26.89
N ASP A 116 28.07 27.78 25.86
CA ASP A 116 28.17 28.58 24.64
C ASP A 116 27.44 29.94 24.75
N SER A 117 26.63 30.15 25.79
CA SER A 117 25.89 31.38 26.06
C SER A 117 25.71 31.64 27.57
N PRO A 118 26.80 31.71 28.36
CA PRO A 118 26.74 31.86 29.82
C PRO A 118 26.14 33.20 30.29
N SER A 119 26.07 34.20 29.41
CA SER A 119 25.39 35.48 29.66
C SER A 119 23.86 35.42 29.54
N CYS A 120 23.30 34.31 29.03
CA CYS A 120 21.86 34.16 28.85
C CYS A 120 21.22 33.55 30.11
N PRO A 121 20.30 34.26 30.80
CA PRO A 121 19.83 33.87 32.14
C PRO A 121 18.97 32.60 32.16
N LYS A 122 18.39 32.18 31.03
CA LYS A 122 17.57 30.97 30.90
C LYS A 122 17.50 30.49 29.46
N PHE A 123 17.72 29.20 29.22
CA PHE A 123 17.34 28.57 27.96
C PHE A 123 15.81 28.50 27.85
N ILE A 124 15.25 29.19 26.85
CA ILE A 124 13.85 29.04 26.45
C ILE A 124 13.87 28.45 25.04
N SER A 125 13.52 27.17 24.94
CA SER A 125 13.58 26.40 23.70
C SER A 125 12.45 26.74 22.74
N ASP A 126 12.81 27.00 21.50
CA ASP A 126 11.90 26.94 20.33
C ASP A 126 12.56 26.11 19.23
N TYR A 127 11.80 25.66 18.24
CA TYR A 127 12.36 24.98 17.07
C TYR A 127 13.08 25.98 16.16
N HIS A 128 14.30 25.66 15.74
CA HIS A 128 14.96 26.35 14.65
C HIS A 128 14.62 25.72 13.29
N GLU A 129 14.70 24.39 13.23
CA GLU A 129 14.51 23.61 12.01
C GLU A 129 13.90 22.26 12.36
N GLN A 130 12.96 21.79 11.53
CA GLN A 130 12.38 20.45 11.61
C GLN A 130 12.53 19.74 10.27
N LYS A 131 13.35 18.69 10.21
CA LYS A 131 13.61 17.95 8.97
C LYS A 131 12.96 16.57 8.98
N LYS A 132 11.98 16.38 8.11
CA LYS A 132 11.21 15.14 7.96
C LYS A 132 12.01 14.06 7.22
N TRP A 133 11.95 12.82 7.72
CA TRP A 133 12.64 11.64 7.19
C TRP A 133 11.68 10.45 7.10
N GLY A 134 10.78 10.51 6.12
CA GLY A 134 9.66 9.57 5.99
C GLY A 134 8.55 9.90 6.99
N THR A 135 8.30 8.97 7.92
CA THR A 135 7.46 9.19 9.12
C THR A 135 8.23 9.82 10.28
N CYS A 136 9.56 9.73 10.26
CA CYS A 136 10.44 10.18 11.33
C CYS A 136 10.84 11.65 11.19
N TRP A 137 11.42 12.23 12.25
CA TRP A 137 11.80 13.65 12.30
C TRP A 137 13.21 13.87 12.86
N GLN A 138 13.86 14.93 12.42
CA GLN A 138 15.10 15.48 12.99
C GLN A 138 14.82 16.91 13.43
N TYR A 139 15.27 17.29 14.62
CA TYR A 139 15.01 18.62 15.19
C TYR A 139 16.31 19.34 15.55
N THR A 140 16.31 20.65 15.29
CA THR A 140 17.29 21.62 15.77
C THR A 140 16.55 22.59 16.68
N LEU A 141 17.03 22.81 17.91
CA LEU A 141 16.45 23.81 18.83
C LEU A 141 17.27 25.11 18.81
N LYS A 142 16.58 26.22 19.09
CA LYS A 142 17.17 27.53 19.37
C LYS A 142 16.74 28.04 20.74
N CYS A 143 17.53 28.94 21.32
CA CYS A 143 17.13 29.76 22.46
C CYS A 143 16.45 31.04 21.97
N ILE A 144 15.24 31.33 22.43
CA ILE A 144 14.54 32.60 22.11
C ILE A 144 15.32 33.82 22.63
N ASN A 145 15.95 33.71 23.81
CA ASN A 145 16.54 34.85 24.52
C ASN A 145 17.86 35.35 23.94
N CYS A 146 18.73 34.45 23.45
CA CYS A 146 20.07 34.80 22.98
C CYS A 146 20.36 34.37 21.53
N GLY A 147 19.43 33.69 20.86
CA GLY A 147 19.63 33.18 19.49
C GLY A 147 20.57 31.98 19.38
N PHE A 148 21.09 31.42 20.49
CA PHE A 148 21.87 30.18 20.48
C PHE A 148 21.14 29.07 19.70
N ILE A 149 21.89 28.33 18.87
CA ILE A 149 21.41 27.21 18.07
C ILE A 149 22.21 25.97 18.46
N GLY A 150 21.52 24.90 18.86
CA GLY A 150 22.15 23.61 19.14
C GLY A 150 22.23 22.68 17.93
N ASP A 151 22.75 21.47 18.13
CA ASP A 151 22.88 20.48 17.07
C ASP A 151 21.55 19.87 16.60
N ARG A 152 21.47 19.54 15.31
CA ARG A 152 20.36 18.78 14.74
C ARG A 152 20.43 17.31 15.18
N MET A 153 19.47 16.85 15.98
CA MET A 153 19.37 15.46 16.42
C MET A 153 18.25 14.69 15.74
N LYS A 154 18.44 13.38 15.55
CA LYS A 154 17.44 12.46 14.99
C LYS A 154 16.50 12.01 16.11
N MET A 155 15.20 12.26 15.98
CA MET A 155 14.18 11.85 16.97
C MET A 155 13.72 10.39 16.77
N TYR A 156 14.58 9.55 16.21
CA TYR A 156 14.30 8.17 15.85
C TYR A 156 15.59 7.34 15.90
N LYS A 157 15.44 6.07 16.29
CA LYS A 157 16.50 5.06 16.19
C LYS A 157 16.70 4.65 14.72
N GLU A 158 17.93 4.36 14.32
CA GLU A 158 18.27 3.89 12.97
C GLU A 158 18.62 2.40 12.97
N ILE A 159 18.27 1.70 11.89
CA ILE A 159 18.65 0.30 11.67
C ILE A 159 19.92 0.30 10.80
N ALA A 160 20.99 -0.33 11.28
CA ALA A 160 22.21 -0.50 10.51
C ALA A 160 21.96 -1.36 9.26
N ASN A 161 22.18 -0.80 8.07
CA ASN A 161 21.88 -1.45 6.78
C ASN A 161 23.14 -1.91 6.02
N GLY A 162 24.35 -1.55 6.49
CA GLY A 162 25.63 -2.01 5.94
C GLY A 162 25.92 -1.64 4.48
N LYS A 163 25.14 -0.71 3.90
CA LYS A 163 25.19 -0.33 2.47
C LYS A 163 25.42 1.17 2.34
N PRO A 164 26.03 1.64 1.25
CA PRO A 164 26.25 3.07 1.01
C PRO A 164 24.96 3.90 1.12
N GLY A 165 25.07 5.07 1.77
CA GLY A 165 23.97 6.00 2.01
C GLY A 165 23.43 5.97 3.45
N PRO A 166 22.42 6.81 3.78
CA PRO A 166 21.90 6.91 5.15
C PRO A 166 21.20 5.63 5.61
N ASN A 167 21.36 5.29 6.90
CA ASN A 167 20.60 4.22 7.52
C ASN A 167 19.09 4.54 7.53
N PRO A 168 18.20 3.55 7.30
CA PRO A 168 16.77 3.75 7.44
C PRO A 168 16.38 3.94 8.92
N GLY A 169 15.50 4.91 9.18
CA GLY A 169 14.88 5.08 10.50
C GLY A 169 13.95 3.91 10.84
N GLN A 170 14.09 3.36 12.04
CA GLN A 170 13.37 2.17 12.52
C GLN A 170 11.83 2.26 12.31
N PRO A 171 11.13 3.38 12.61
CA PRO A 171 9.69 3.48 12.37
C PRO A 171 9.27 3.30 10.91
N ASN A 172 10.08 3.73 9.93
CA ASN A 172 9.77 3.55 8.51
C ASN A 172 9.81 2.08 8.09
N VAL A 173 10.75 1.30 8.64
CA VAL A 173 10.90 -0.13 8.36
C VAL A 173 9.86 -0.96 9.12
N ALA A 174 9.63 -0.63 10.40
CA ALA A 174 8.60 -1.26 11.22
C ALA A 174 7.20 -1.09 10.62
N LEU A 175 6.85 0.12 10.17
CA LEU A 175 5.62 0.38 9.43
C LEU A 175 5.54 -0.44 8.14
N ALA A 176 6.60 -0.46 7.32
CA ALA A 176 6.63 -1.25 6.10
C ALA A 176 6.47 -2.78 6.35
N SER A 177 6.92 -3.27 7.51
CA SER A 177 6.76 -4.66 7.95
C SER A 177 5.33 -4.97 8.38
N ALA A 178 4.75 -4.17 9.29
CA ALA A 178 3.36 -4.36 9.75
C ALA A 178 2.33 -4.28 8.61
N LEU A 179 2.66 -3.55 7.53
CA LEU A 179 1.86 -3.47 6.31
C LEU A 179 1.98 -4.66 5.35
N GLN A 180 2.77 -5.70 5.70
CA GLN A 180 2.71 -7.00 5.00
C GLN A 180 1.63 -7.91 5.61
N ASP A 181 1.43 -7.82 6.93
CA ASP A 181 0.41 -8.58 7.66
C ASP A 181 -1.00 -7.93 7.58
N CYS A 182 -1.06 -6.61 7.33
CA CYS A 182 -2.30 -5.86 7.22
C CYS A 182 -2.83 -5.78 5.77
N PRO A 183 -4.14 -5.89 5.52
CA PRO A 183 -4.75 -5.70 4.20
C PRO A 183 -4.84 -4.21 3.76
N ILE A 184 -3.87 -3.38 4.16
CA ILE A 184 -3.90 -1.92 4.05
C ILE A 184 -2.74 -1.44 3.16
N GLY A 185 -3.06 -0.89 1.99
CA GLY A 185 -2.05 -0.39 1.06
C GLY A 185 -1.45 0.96 1.48
N ASN A 186 -0.20 1.22 1.05
CA ASN A 186 0.55 2.46 1.31
C ASN A 186 -0.25 3.77 1.08
N THR A 187 -1.18 3.80 0.11
CA THR A 187 -2.06 4.95 -0.14
C THR A 187 -3.02 5.20 1.02
N THR A 188 -3.65 4.15 1.56
CA THR A 188 -4.58 4.25 2.69
C THR A 188 -3.85 4.64 3.96
N VAL A 189 -2.63 4.15 4.16
CA VAL A 189 -1.75 4.57 5.29
C VAL A 189 -1.40 6.05 5.19
N GLN A 190 -1.13 6.57 3.99
CA GLN A 190 -0.94 8.01 3.77
C GLN A 190 -2.19 8.83 4.11
N GLN A 191 -3.40 8.29 3.89
CA GLN A 191 -4.66 8.93 4.31
C GLN A 191 -4.85 8.87 5.84
N LEU A 192 -4.57 7.74 6.48
CA LEU A 192 -4.66 7.58 7.94
C LEU A 192 -3.69 8.52 8.68
N LEU A 193 -2.44 8.63 8.21
CA LEU A 193 -1.45 9.55 8.76
C LEU A 193 -1.91 11.01 8.63
N ALA A 194 -2.43 11.41 7.46
CA ALA A 194 -2.99 12.75 7.27
C ALA A 194 -4.22 13.03 8.17
N GLY A 195 -5.09 12.03 8.39
CA GLY A 195 -6.23 12.14 9.30
C GLY A 195 -5.85 12.25 10.78
N MET A 196 -4.66 11.77 11.17
CA MET A 196 -4.06 11.95 12.50
C MET A 196 -3.17 13.21 12.59
N ASP A 197 -3.36 14.19 11.71
CA ASP A 197 -2.54 15.41 11.58
C ASP A 197 -1.02 15.15 11.59
N THR A 198 -0.61 14.02 11.02
CA THR A 198 0.79 13.57 10.94
C THR A 198 1.24 13.63 9.48
N PRO A 199 2.12 14.58 9.09
CA PRO A 199 2.48 14.80 7.69
C PRO A 199 2.98 13.51 7.01
N PRO A 200 2.24 12.92 6.04
CA PRO A 200 2.53 11.57 5.55
C PRO A 200 3.83 11.51 4.71
N PRO A 201 4.58 10.39 4.73
CA PRO A 201 5.71 10.17 3.84
C PRO A 201 5.27 10.14 2.36
N CYS A 202 6.21 10.37 1.44
CA CYS A 202 5.91 10.26 0.01
C CYS A 202 5.70 8.80 -0.40
N ARG A 203 4.61 8.53 -1.14
CA ARG A 203 4.16 7.19 -1.55
C ARG A 203 5.25 6.36 -2.26
N SER A 204 6.13 7.01 -3.02
CA SER A 204 7.26 6.36 -3.70
C SER A 204 8.34 5.85 -2.72
N SER A 205 8.62 6.57 -1.64
CA SER A 205 9.56 6.14 -0.60
C SER A 205 8.95 5.03 0.27
N MET A 206 7.67 5.13 0.60
CA MET A 206 6.92 4.02 1.23
C MET A 206 7.04 2.76 0.37
N GLN A 207 6.68 2.84 -0.92
CA GLN A 207 6.68 1.68 -1.81
C GLN A 207 8.07 1.05 -1.97
N ARG A 208 9.13 1.85 -2.10
CA ARG A 208 10.52 1.37 -2.10
C ARG A 208 10.90 0.64 -0.79
N THR A 209 10.32 1.04 0.33
CA THR A 209 10.57 0.41 1.64
C THR A 209 9.75 -0.88 1.78
N SER A 210 8.45 -0.87 1.46
CA SER A 210 7.60 -2.06 1.41
C SER A 210 8.19 -3.14 0.50
N SER A 211 8.62 -2.79 -0.71
CA SER A 211 9.21 -3.75 -1.65
C SER A 211 10.54 -4.36 -1.17
N LYS A 212 11.31 -3.64 -0.33
CA LYS A 212 12.49 -4.23 0.34
C LYS A 212 12.08 -5.21 1.44
N VAL A 213 11.14 -4.83 2.31
CA VAL A 213 10.69 -5.69 3.40
C VAL A 213 9.99 -6.95 2.88
N ALA A 214 9.13 -6.82 1.86
CA ALA A 214 8.51 -7.95 1.18
C ALA A 214 9.54 -8.92 0.59
N ALA A 215 10.65 -8.42 0.02
CA ALA A 215 11.71 -9.28 -0.53
C ALA A 215 12.45 -10.07 0.56
N GLU A 216 12.60 -9.53 1.77
CA GLU A 216 13.16 -10.27 2.91
C GLU A 216 12.15 -11.25 3.51
N MET A 217 10.87 -10.86 3.64
CA MET A 217 9.80 -11.77 4.07
C MET A 217 9.63 -12.98 3.14
N VAL A 218 9.77 -12.80 1.82
CA VAL A 218 9.75 -13.94 0.87
C VAL A 218 10.90 -14.92 1.13
N LYS A 219 12.07 -14.48 1.64
CA LYS A 219 13.14 -15.40 2.06
C LYS A 219 12.77 -16.12 3.34
N LEU A 220 12.33 -15.38 4.36
CA LEU A 220 11.93 -15.93 5.66
C LEU A 220 10.83 -16.99 5.50
N ASN A 221 9.78 -16.69 4.73
CA ASN A 221 8.68 -17.60 4.46
C ASN A 221 9.14 -18.85 3.68
N LYS A 222 10.12 -18.73 2.76
CA LYS A 222 10.71 -19.89 2.07
C LYS A 222 11.51 -20.78 3.03
N THR A 223 12.29 -20.20 3.93
CA THR A 223 13.02 -20.95 4.96
C THR A 223 12.07 -21.64 5.95
N ASP A 224 11.02 -20.95 6.39
CA ASP A 224 9.98 -21.47 7.28
C ASP A 224 9.17 -22.61 6.63
N MET A 225 8.73 -22.47 5.38
CA MET A 225 8.07 -23.55 4.63
C MET A 225 8.99 -24.76 4.44
N ALA A 226 10.28 -24.56 4.12
CA ALA A 226 11.25 -25.64 4.00
C ALA A 226 11.48 -26.37 5.34
N GLN A 227 11.60 -25.65 6.45
CA GLN A 227 11.70 -26.24 7.79
C GLN A 227 10.44 -27.04 8.16
N LYS A 228 9.25 -26.55 7.80
CA LYS A 228 7.98 -27.28 7.97
C LYS A 228 7.91 -28.54 7.11
N LEU A 229 8.41 -28.50 5.88
CA LEU A 229 8.48 -29.66 5.00
C LEU A 229 9.29 -30.80 5.63
N GLU A 230 10.47 -30.51 6.19
CA GLU A 230 11.31 -31.51 6.86
C GLU A 230 10.66 -32.07 8.15
N LEU A 231 9.84 -31.28 8.87
CA LEU A 231 9.03 -31.79 9.99
C LEU A 231 7.91 -32.74 9.54
N VAL A 232 7.30 -32.49 8.38
CA VAL A 232 6.26 -33.37 7.79
C VAL A 232 6.87 -34.68 7.30
N LYS A 233 8.05 -34.62 6.65
CA LYS A 233 8.85 -35.77 6.24
C LYS A 233 9.25 -36.67 7.42
N GLU A 234 9.72 -36.08 8.50
CA GLU A 234 10.06 -36.79 9.74
C GLU A 234 8.84 -37.51 10.34
N GLU A 235 7.65 -36.90 10.26
CA GLU A 235 6.41 -37.53 10.71
C GLU A 235 5.94 -38.67 9.77
N ASN A 236 6.09 -38.54 8.45
CA ASN A 236 5.90 -39.65 7.51
C ASN A 236 6.85 -40.82 7.83
N ARG A 237 8.14 -40.53 8.09
CA ARG A 237 9.17 -41.52 8.44
C ARG A 237 8.79 -42.31 9.69
N ARG A 238 8.26 -41.66 10.73
CA ARG A 238 7.76 -42.31 11.96
C ARG A 238 6.54 -43.19 11.72
N ARG A 239 5.72 -42.86 10.73
CA ARG A 239 4.51 -43.61 10.34
C ARG A 239 4.80 -44.74 9.35
N GLY A 240 6.05 -44.90 8.88
CA GLY A 240 6.41 -45.87 7.85
C GLY A 240 5.90 -45.53 6.44
N VAL A 241 5.52 -44.26 6.21
CA VAL A 241 5.02 -43.74 4.94
C VAL A 241 6.18 -43.19 4.10
N PRO A 242 6.19 -43.32 2.76
CA PRO A 242 7.24 -42.75 1.92
C PRO A 242 7.46 -41.24 2.16
N GLU A 243 8.72 -40.84 2.34
CA GLU A 243 9.09 -39.44 2.60
C GLU A 243 8.63 -38.49 1.48
N ASN A 244 8.71 -38.97 0.23
CA ASN A 244 8.42 -38.19 -0.97
C ASN A 244 6.92 -37.98 -1.24
N GLU A 245 6.02 -38.67 -0.53
CA GLU A 245 4.57 -38.60 -0.75
C GLU A 245 3.89 -37.75 0.33
N ILE A 246 3.88 -36.43 0.10
CA ILE A 246 3.26 -35.45 0.99
C ILE A 246 1.87 -35.09 0.43
N ASN A 247 0.83 -35.53 1.12
CA ASN A 247 -0.55 -35.17 0.80
C ASN A 247 -0.80 -33.70 1.17
N ILE A 248 -1.17 -32.89 0.16
CA ILE A 248 -1.51 -31.48 0.32
C ILE A 248 -2.95 -31.18 -0.11
N THR A 249 -3.58 -30.24 0.58
CA THR A 249 -4.81 -29.55 0.13
C THR A 249 -4.41 -28.16 -0.38
N VAL A 250 -5.05 -27.70 -1.47
CA VAL A 250 -4.77 -26.39 -2.08
C VAL A 250 -6.00 -25.46 -1.95
N ASP A 251 -5.81 -24.27 -1.36
CA ASP A 251 -6.76 -23.13 -1.51
C ASP A 251 -6.16 -22.10 -2.48
N ALA A 252 -6.99 -21.50 -3.33
CA ALA A 252 -6.58 -20.55 -4.36
C ALA A 252 -7.44 -19.26 -4.33
N ARG A 253 -6.77 -18.12 -4.15
CA ARG A 253 -7.37 -16.79 -4.10
C ARG A 253 -7.09 -16.02 -5.39
N TYR A 254 -8.15 -15.77 -6.15
CA TYR A 254 -8.14 -14.97 -7.37
C TYR A 254 -8.32 -13.48 -7.07
N ASN A 255 -7.64 -12.61 -7.82
CA ASN A 255 -7.78 -11.14 -7.66
C ASN A 255 -9.08 -10.57 -8.27
N SER A 256 -10.16 -11.34 -8.28
CA SER A 256 -11.43 -11.01 -8.95
C SER A 256 -12.62 -11.71 -8.30
N ASN A 257 -13.63 -10.93 -7.93
CA ASN A 257 -14.84 -11.42 -7.25
C ASN A 257 -15.82 -12.13 -8.22
N THR A 258 -15.46 -12.29 -9.49
CA THR A 258 -16.31 -12.84 -10.54
C THR A 258 -15.51 -13.83 -11.39
N ILE A 259 -15.98 -15.08 -11.50
CA ILE A 259 -15.33 -16.07 -12.35
C ILE A 259 -15.39 -15.66 -13.83
N VAL A 260 -16.56 -15.24 -14.33
CA VAL A 260 -16.79 -14.94 -15.75
C VAL A 260 -16.90 -13.43 -16.03
N SER A 261 -16.55 -13.01 -17.24
CA SER A 261 -16.70 -11.62 -17.71
C SER A 261 -17.12 -11.55 -19.17
N LYS A 262 -18.00 -10.60 -19.51
CA LYS A 262 -18.40 -10.33 -20.91
C LYS A 262 -17.23 -9.93 -21.82
N LYS A 263 -16.07 -9.54 -21.25
CA LYS A 263 -14.88 -9.10 -22.00
C LYS A 263 -13.75 -10.12 -22.06
N LYS A 264 -13.87 -11.28 -21.40
CA LYS A 264 -12.87 -12.37 -21.41
C LYS A 264 -13.55 -13.73 -21.22
N PRO A 265 -13.40 -14.69 -22.15
CA PRO A 265 -13.74 -16.09 -21.87
C PRO A 265 -12.80 -16.66 -20.80
N GLY A 266 -13.27 -17.64 -20.02
CA GLY A 266 -12.54 -18.20 -18.89
C GLY A 266 -12.53 -17.29 -17.65
N GLN A 267 -11.56 -17.51 -16.76
CA GLN A 267 -11.45 -16.77 -15.50
C GLN A 267 -11.10 -15.27 -15.71
N ASN A 268 -11.93 -14.39 -15.17
CA ASN A 268 -11.74 -12.93 -15.18
C ASN A 268 -10.72 -12.44 -14.13
N ALA A 269 -9.62 -13.16 -13.95
CA ALA A 269 -8.53 -12.82 -13.04
C ALA A 269 -7.23 -12.52 -13.79
N THR A 270 -6.38 -11.66 -13.23
CA THR A 270 -5.03 -11.37 -13.74
C THR A 270 -3.93 -11.87 -12.80
N GLN A 271 -4.27 -12.17 -11.55
CA GLN A 271 -3.42 -12.77 -10.54
C GLN A 271 -4.19 -13.82 -9.75
N VAL A 272 -3.47 -14.83 -9.29
CA VAL A 272 -3.93 -15.84 -8.34
C VAL A 272 -2.79 -16.17 -7.40
N PHE A 273 -3.14 -16.39 -6.13
CA PHE A 273 -2.25 -16.89 -5.09
C PHE A 273 -2.82 -18.19 -4.56
N ALA A 274 -2.00 -19.23 -4.43
CA ALA A 274 -2.42 -20.52 -3.88
C ALA A 274 -1.47 -21.00 -2.78
N LEU A 275 -2.04 -21.67 -1.79
CA LEU A 275 -1.34 -22.24 -0.64
C LEU A 275 -1.48 -23.76 -0.65
N GLY A 276 -0.37 -24.48 -0.61
CA GLY A 276 -0.30 -25.92 -0.35
C GLY A 276 -0.21 -26.16 1.15
N ILE A 277 -1.23 -26.79 1.71
CA ILE A 277 -1.38 -27.08 3.14
C ILE A 277 -1.30 -28.59 3.33
N GLU A 278 -0.34 -29.07 4.13
CA GLU A 278 -0.17 -30.51 4.39
C GLU A 278 -1.32 -31.09 5.21
N THR A 279 -1.68 -32.35 4.95
CA THR A 279 -2.81 -33.02 5.62
C THR A 279 -2.38 -34.06 6.66
N ILE A 280 -1.09 -34.26 6.89
CA ILE A 280 -0.47 -35.36 7.66
C ILE A 280 -0.42 -35.05 9.16
N THR A 281 0.02 -33.85 9.56
CA THR A 281 0.13 -33.44 10.96
C THR A 281 -1.14 -32.72 11.42
N ASP A 282 -1.41 -32.67 12.72
CA ASP A 282 -2.58 -31.94 13.25
C ASP A 282 -2.45 -30.42 13.13
N ARG A 283 -1.24 -29.91 12.86
CA ARG A 283 -0.95 -28.47 12.76
C ARG A 283 -1.24 -27.89 11.37
N LYS A 284 -1.45 -28.73 10.35
CA LYS A 284 -1.79 -28.35 8.96
C LYS A 284 -0.89 -27.22 8.46
N PHE A 285 0.41 -27.49 8.41
CA PHE A 285 1.40 -26.50 7.99
C PHE A 285 1.21 -26.06 6.53
N ILE A 286 1.43 -24.77 6.28
CA ILE A 286 1.69 -24.29 4.91
C ILE A 286 3.09 -24.77 4.52
N VAL A 287 3.16 -25.56 3.45
CA VAL A 287 4.41 -26.15 2.92
C VAL A 287 4.79 -25.60 1.55
N ALA A 288 3.82 -25.08 0.79
CA ALA A 288 4.05 -24.44 -0.51
C ALA A 288 3.19 -23.17 -0.67
N ALA A 289 3.68 -22.19 -1.42
CA ALA A 289 2.97 -20.95 -1.72
C ALA A 289 3.35 -20.43 -3.12
N VAL A 290 2.37 -20.38 -4.03
CA VAL A 290 2.57 -20.07 -5.45
C VAL A 290 1.79 -18.83 -5.85
N VAL A 291 2.40 -17.96 -6.65
CA VAL A 291 1.77 -16.78 -7.25
C VAL A 291 1.88 -16.87 -8.77
N GLN A 292 0.76 -16.95 -9.48
CA GLN A 292 0.72 -16.71 -10.93
C GLN A 292 0.23 -15.29 -11.20
N ASN A 293 1.03 -14.51 -11.94
CA ASN A 293 0.81 -13.09 -12.23
C ASN A 293 0.98 -12.80 -13.72
N LYS A 294 -0.07 -12.24 -14.34
CA LYS A 294 -0.08 -11.75 -15.73
C LYS A 294 0.20 -10.25 -15.87
N MET A 295 0.36 -9.55 -14.75
CA MET A 295 0.46 -8.09 -14.69
C MET A 295 1.92 -7.63 -14.72
N CYS A 296 2.31 -6.91 -15.77
CA CYS A 296 3.52 -6.10 -15.78
C CYS A 296 3.27 -4.68 -16.28
N TRP A 297 3.63 -3.70 -15.45
CA TRP A 297 3.50 -2.27 -15.77
C TRP A 297 4.49 -1.82 -16.85
N LYS A 298 5.78 -2.14 -16.69
CA LYS A 298 6.82 -1.86 -17.70
C LYS A 298 6.46 -2.51 -19.05
N GLY A 299 5.96 -3.75 -19.02
CA GLY A 299 5.47 -4.43 -20.21
C GLY A 299 4.24 -3.77 -20.85
N ALA A 300 3.29 -3.26 -20.06
CA ALA A 300 2.16 -2.50 -20.58
C ALA A 300 2.59 -1.16 -21.20
N TRP A 301 3.54 -0.46 -20.58
CA TRP A 301 4.07 0.82 -21.03
C TRP A 301 4.90 0.69 -22.33
N LEU A 302 5.78 -0.31 -22.43
CA LEU A 302 6.57 -0.56 -23.64
C LEU A 302 5.67 -0.89 -24.84
N ARG A 303 4.66 -1.75 -24.67
CA ARG A 303 3.64 -2.01 -25.71
C ARG A 303 2.82 -0.76 -26.06
N GLY A 304 2.52 0.09 -25.07
CA GLY A 304 1.89 1.40 -25.30
C GLY A 304 2.74 2.38 -26.11
N LYS A 305 4.07 2.17 -26.18
CA LYS A 305 5.01 2.87 -27.07
C LYS A 305 5.23 2.16 -28.42
N GLY A 306 4.52 1.07 -28.69
CA GLY A 306 4.67 0.30 -29.94
C GLY A 306 5.78 -0.76 -29.94
N PHE A 307 6.50 -0.97 -28.83
CA PHE A 307 7.52 -2.03 -28.78
C PHE A 307 6.87 -3.43 -28.75
N PRO A 308 7.25 -4.36 -29.64
CA PRO A 308 6.66 -5.69 -29.75
C PRO A 308 7.23 -6.65 -28.70
N ILE A 309 6.99 -6.36 -27.42
CA ILE A 309 7.50 -7.14 -26.29
C ILE A 309 6.38 -7.95 -25.61
N GLU A 310 6.67 -9.21 -25.35
CA GLU A 310 5.78 -10.13 -24.62
C GLU A 310 6.15 -10.20 -23.12
N CYS A 311 5.33 -10.89 -22.33
CA CYS A 311 5.57 -11.16 -20.91
C CYS A 311 5.17 -12.63 -20.62
N PRO A 312 5.95 -13.43 -19.87
CA PRO A 312 7.26 -13.12 -19.25
C PRO A 312 8.38 -12.88 -20.28
N GLY A 313 9.57 -12.48 -19.81
CA GLY A 313 10.81 -12.52 -20.61
C GLY A 313 11.63 -11.23 -20.73
N HIS A 314 11.07 -10.05 -20.42
CA HIS A 314 11.83 -8.78 -20.49
C HIS A 314 12.45 -8.36 -19.14
N GLU A 315 13.44 -7.46 -19.17
CA GLU A 315 14.06 -6.86 -17.99
C GLU A 315 13.01 -6.19 -17.08
N GLU A 316 13.06 -6.44 -15.76
CA GLU A 316 12.04 -6.04 -14.77
C GLU A 316 10.60 -6.53 -15.07
N CYS A 317 10.44 -7.66 -15.78
CA CYS A 317 9.12 -8.25 -15.97
C CYS A 317 8.59 -8.84 -14.65
N THR A 318 7.58 -8.17 -14.07
CA THR A 318 6.88 -8.63 -12.86
C THR A 318 5.86 -9.73 -13.12
N ALA A 319 5.52 -10.02 -14.38
CA ALA A 319 4.64 -11.13 -14.76
C ALA A 319 5.48 -12.39 -15.01
N ASN A 320 5.09 -13.51 -14.40
CA ASN A 320 5.67 -14.84 -14.63
C ASN A 320 4.84 -15.68 -15.61
N LEU A 321 3.58 -15.30 -15.88
CA LEU A 321 2.68 -16.05 -16.76
C LEU A 321 2.20 -15.21 -17.95
N TYR A 322 2.02 -15.87 -19.11
CA TYR A 322 1.56 -15.22 -20.33
C TYR A 322 0.19 -14.54 -20.18
N ARG A 323 0.03 -13.37 -20.81
CA ARG A 323 -1.14 -12.48 -20.66
C ARG A 323 -2.49 -13.18 -20.93
N ALA A 324 -2.51 -14.14 -21.86
CA ALA A 324 -3.71 -14.86 -22.28
C ALA A 324 -3.79 -16.32 -21.77
N ALA A 325 -2.78 -16.82 -21.02
CA ALA A 325 -2.82 -18.16 -20.46
C ALA A 325 -4.04 -18.37 -19.54
N ALA A 326 -4.46 -19.62 -19.32
CA ALA A 326 -5.39 -19.92 -18.24
C ALA A 326 -4.74 -19.61 -16.87
N LEU A 327 -5.57 -19.32 -15.85
CA LEU A 327 -5.20 -19.57 -14.46
C LEU A 327 -6.02 -20.77 -14.02
N SER A 328 -5.44 -21.68 -13.24
CA SER A 328 -6.15 -22.84 -12.70
C SER A 328 -5.44 -23.40 -11.48
N GLU A 329 -6.21 -23.95 -10.54
CA GLU A 329 -5.69 -24.70 -9.38
C GLU A 329 -4.82 -25.90 -9.81
N TYR A 330 -5.10 -26.50 -10.98
CA TYR A 330 -4.33 -27.63 -11.51
C TYR A 330 -2.91 -27.25 -11.95
N GLU A 331 -2.72 -26.13 -12.66
CA GLU A 331 -1.36 -25.69 -13.02
C GLU A 331 -0.62 -25.14 -11.79
N LEU A 332 -1.32 -24.46 -10.88
CA LEU A 332 -0.75 -24.01 -9.59
C LEU A 332 -0.26 -25.19 -8.74
N GLY A 333 -1.01 -26.30 -8.71
CA GLY A 333 -0.62 -27.52 -7.99
C GLY A 333 0.55 -28.30 -8.60
N LYS A 334 1.02 -27.93 -9.81
CA LYS A 334 2.30 -28.43 -10.38
C LYS A 334 3.50 -27.53 -10.05
N GLU A 335 3.25 -26.30 -9.63
CA GLU A 335 4.28 -25.32 -9.24
C GLU A 335 4.60 -25.36 -7.72
N MET A 336 3.94 -26.26 -6.98
CA MET A 336 4.07 -26.47 -5.53
C MET A 336 5.08 -27.56 -5.17
#